data_AF-A0A358KI28-F1
#
_entry.id   AF-A0A358KI28-F1
#
_cell.length_a   1.000
_cell.length_b   1.000
_cell.length_c   1.000
_cell.angle_alpha   90.00
_cell.angle_beta   90.00
_cell.angle_gamma   90.00
#
_symmetry.space_group_name_H-M   'P 1'
#
loop_
_entity.id
_entity.type
_entity.pdbx_description
1 polymer ?
#
loop_
_entity_poly.entity_id
_entity_poly.type
_entity_poly.pdbx_seq_one_letter_code
_entity_poly.pdbx_strand_id
1 'polypeptide(L)'
;MSRLPFVVLFFSMLTVAPLGADVTWPGWLGPKRDGWVPHFEPPAKWPSELKRGWTAKVGDGYGTTAVSGDRLYVHARQKSDEVVWCLDLNDGKPKWRNRYAEPFKEGGGGEPHGKGPKANPTLADGRLFTLSITGVLTAWDADTGAMLWRVDHRSKFGKRPHPYWGATTSPLVVDNRVYLHFGDDEKGFLSAMDVETGREIWRNGKDGAAYSSPLYAEIEGVRQIVEWNHEDLLGVELETGRTLWKYHLPHRGTNQNMPTPSIHDGHILVGGEKRGIRSIHPHLRENKWAVTEKWHQTRAALNMSTAVINDNRLYGFSHYGLGEMFCIDTTNGKILWKGPGRTGDNVTFLSIPGHVLALIDDGELQVLKADGAETEILAKYKVADNPTWAAPVLLKDQLLIKDRDSLTLWRFSDTKKK
;
A
#
# COMPACT_ATOMS: atom_id res chain seq x y z
N MET A 1 -65.14 36.07 26.65
CA MET A 1 -63.71 35.77 26.87
C MET A 1 -63.50 34.28 26.61
N SER A 2 -63.13 33.92 25.39
CA SER A 2 -62.82 32.55 24.97
C SER A 2 -61.34 32.26 25.19
N ARG A 3 -61.00 31.11 25.76
CA ARG A 3 -59.62 30.60 25.84
C ARG A 3 -59.45 29.50 24.79
N LEU A 4 -58.56 29.74 23.81
CA LEU A 4 -58.09 28.73 22.87
C LEU A 4 -56.98 27.87 23.53
N PRO A 5 -56.91 26.56 23.27
CA PRO A 5 -55.77 25.74 23.68
C PRO A 5 -54.62 25.86 22.68
N PHE A 6 -53.42 26.06 23.21
CA PHE A 6 -52.17 26.13 22.46
C PHE A 6 -51.68 24.71 22.16
N VAL A 7 -51.65 24.32 20.88
CA VAL A 7 -51.06 23.04 20.43
C VAL A 7 -49.58 23.29 20.16
N VAL A 8 -48.70 22.68 20.97
CA VAL A 8 -47.26 22.69 20.76
C VAL A 8 -46.91 21.55 19.80
N LEU A 9 -46.57 21.90 18.56
CA LEU A 9 -46.03 20.97 17.57
C LEU A 9 -44.55 20.73 17.86
N PHE A 10 -44.21 19.53 18.33
CA PHE A 10 -42.84 19.04 18.42
C PHE A 10 -42.32 18.69 17.02
N PHE A 11 -41.49 19.57 16.46
CA PHE A 11 -40.71 19.24 15.26
C PHE A 11 -39.56 18.32 15.67
N SER A 12 -39.70 17.03 15.40
CA SER A 12 -38.61 16.06 15.52
C SER A 12 -37.60 16.31 14.40
N MET A 13 -36.51 17.02 14.69
CA MET A 13 -35.35 17.08 13.80
C MET A 13 -34.73 15.68 13.74
N LEU A 14 -34.86 15.01 12.58
CA LEU A 14 -34.02 13.85 12.26
C LEU A 14 -32.58 14.34 12.06
N THR A 15 -31.76 14.19 13.09
CA THR A 15 -30.30 14.28 12.95
C THR A 15 -29.83 13.08 12.14
N VAL A 16 -29.55 13.30 10.85
CA VAL A 16 -28.79 12.36 10.04
C VAL A 16 -27.37 12.39 10.59
N ALA A 17 -26.97 11.34 11.30
CA ALA A 17 -25.59 11.17 11.73
C ALA A 17 -24.70 11.12 10.47
N PRO A 18 -23.58 11.87 10.42
CA PRO A 18 -22.67 11.77 9.30
C PRO A 18 -22.12 10.33 9.25
N LEU A 19 -22.31 9.64 8.12
CA LEU A 19 -21.56 8.42 7.80
C LEU A 19 -20.10 8.82 7.54
N GLY A 20 -19.36 9.15 8.59
CA GLY A 20 -17.91 9.09 8.54
C GLY A 20 -17.51 7.62 8.40
N ALA A 21 -16.44 7.31 7.68
CA ALA A 21 -15.89 5.96 7.75
C ALA A 21 -15.43 5.70 9.19
N ASP A 22 -16.05 4.73 9.87
CA ASP A 22 -15.55 4.15 11.13
C ASP A 22 -14.12 3.57 10.97
N VAL A 23 -13.65 3.44 9.72
CA VAL A 23 -12.38 2.83 9.32
C VAL A 23 -11.42 3.90 8.83
N THR A 24 -10.26 4.01 9.49
CA THR A 24 -9.12 4.80 9.00
C THR A 24 -8.21 3.89 8.16
N TRP A 25 -7.83 4.36 6.98
CA TRP A 25 -6.90 3.68 6.08
C TRP A 25 -5.72 4.61 5.78
N PRO A 26 -4.65 4.59 6.58
CA PRO A 26 -3.65 5.65 6.53
C PRO A 26 -2.79 5.62 5.27
N GLY A 27 -2.71 4.50 4.54
CA GLY A 27 -1.90 4.45 3.31
C GLY A 27 -1.71 3.04 2.77
N TRP A 28 -0.49 2.74 2.32
CA TRP A 28 -0.13 1.47 1.69
C TRP A 28 -0.64 0.24 2.46
N LEU A 29 -1.49 -0.58 1.83
CA LEU A 29 -2.02 -1.84 2.39
C LEU A 29 -2.63 -1.74 3.81
N GLY A 30 -3.19 -0.57 4.14
CA GLY A 30 -3.95 -0.37 5.38
C GLY A 30 -3.09 -0.03 6.59
N PRO A 31 -3.70 0.00 7.80
CA PRO A 31 -3.06 0.52 9.02
C PRO A 31 -1.74 -0.16 9.40
N LYS A 32 -1.61 -1.45 9.13
CA LYS A 32 -0.42 -2.24 9.44
C LYS A 32 0.49 -2.49 8.22
N ARG A 33 0.09 -2.01 7.04
CA ARG A 33 0.80 -2.22 5.76
C ARG A 33 1.00 -3.69 5.38
N ASP A 34 0.12 -4.57 5.86
CA ASP A 34 0.14 -6.02 5.65
C ASP A 34 -1.03 -6.53 4.78
N GLY A 35 -1.95 -5.63 4.41
CA GLY A 35 -3.14 -5.94 3.62
C GLY A 35 -4.22 -6.67 4.40
N TRP A 36 -4.09 -6.82 5.72
CA TRP A 36 -5.10 -7.44 6.57
C TRP A 36 -6.21 -6.46 6.94
N VAL A 37 -7.46 -6.86 6.70
CA VAL A 37 -8.65 -6.02 6.88
C VAL A 37 -9.62 -6.74 7.84
N PRO A 38 -9.39 -6.66 9.17
CA PRO A 38 -10.13 -7.44 10.16
C PRO A 38 -11.57 -6.97 10.37
N HIS A 39 -11.88 -5.71 10.06
CA HIS A 39 -13.20 -5.12 10.32
C HIS A 39 -14.25 -5.49 9.28
N PHE A 40 -13.85 -6.05 8.14
CA PHE A 40 -14.79 -6.43 7.10
C PHE A 40 -15.43 -7.77 7.46
N GLU A 41 -16.77 -7.80 7.47
CA GLU A 41 -17.57 -9.02 7.68
C GLU A 41 -17.93 -9.61 6.31
N PRO A 42 -17.28 -10.70 5.84
CA PRO A 42 -17.66 -11.32 4.57
C PRO A 42 -19.11 -11.78 4.63
N PRO A 43 -19.92 -11.49 3.60
CA PRO A 43 -21.31 -11.94 3.59
C PRO A 43 -21.37 -13.46 3.42
N ALA A 44 -22.41 -14.10 3.98
CA ALA A 44 -22.64 -15.53 3.76
C ALA A 44 -22.83 -15.89 2.27
N LYS A 45 -23.31 -14.92 1.48
CA LYS A 45 -23.37 -15.01 0.02
C LYS A 45 -22.92 -13.68 -0.57
N TRP A 46 -21.87 -13.73 -1.37
CA TRP A 46 -21.39 -12.59 -2.13
C TRP A 46 -22.46 -12.10 -3.13
N PRO A 47 -22.67 -10.78 -3.27
CA PRO A 47 -23.62 -10.25 -4.24
C PRO A 47 -23.16 -10.57 -5.67
N SER A 48 -24.11 -10.67 -6.61
CA SER A 48 -23.79 -10.89 -8.03
C SER A 48 -23.14 -9.68 -8.70
N GLU A 49 -23.34 -8.48 -8.14
CA GLU A 49 -22.79 -7.22 -8.64
C GLU A 49 -22.51 -6.24 -7.50
N LEU A 50 -21.51 -5.38 -7.72
CA LEU A 50 -21.26 -4.21 -6.89
C LEU A 50 -21.99 -3.00 -7.47
N LYS A 51 -22.50 -2.12 -6.61
CA LYS A 51 -23.13 -0.87 -7.04
C LYS A 51 -22.10 0.24 -7.09
N ARG A 52 -21.95 0.88 -8.25
CA ARG A 52 -21.10 2.08 -8.38
C ARG A 52 -21.76 3.25 -7.64
N GLY A 53 -21.03 3.89 -6.74
CA GLY A 53 -21.45 5.09 -6.03
C GLY A 53 -21.14 6.35 -6.83
N TRP A 54 -19.87 6.66 -6.98
CA TRP A 54 -19.37 7.79 -7.75
C TRP A 54 -18.00 7.48 -8.35
N THR A 55 -17.59 8.26 -9.35
CA THR A 55 -16.26 8.22 -9.96
C THR A 55 -15.71 9.64 -10.07
N ALA A 56 -14.46 9.84 -9.66
CA ALA A 56 -13.75 11.11 -9.72
C ALA A 56 -12.46 10.97 -10.56
N LYS A 57 -12.27 11.86 -11.54
CA LYS A 57 -11.03 11.94 -12.32
C LYS A 57 -9.94 12.66 -11.54
N VAL A 58 -8.96 11.91 -11.04
CA VAL A 58 -7.92 12.41 -10.12
C VAL A 58 -6.56 12.57 -10.81
N GLY A 59 -6.32 11.86 -11.91
CA GLY A 59 -5.08 11.90 -12.68
C GLY A 59 -4.28 10.59 -12.62
N ASP A 60 -3.23 10.54 -13.43
CA ASP A 60 -2.36 9.38 -13.66
C ASP A 60 -1.53 9.05 -12.41
N GLY A 61 -1.42 7.78 -12.02
CA GLY A 61 -0.63 7.38 -10.85
C GLY A 61 -1.00 5.99 -10.33
N TYR A 62 -0.09 5.39 -9.57
CA TYR A 62 -0.20 4.01 -9.07
C TYR A 62 -0.45 3.95 -7.56
N GLY A 63 -0.42 5.09 -6.87
CA GLY A 63 -0.68 5.17 -5.44
C GLY A 63 -2.13 4.84 -5.10
N THR A 64 -2.31 4.09 -4.01
CA THR A 64 -3.60 3.88 -3.34
C THR A 64 -4.15 5.19 -2.75
N THR A 65 -5.36 5.11 -2.22
CA THR A 65 -6.04 6.22 -1.55
C THR A 65 -5.86 6.08 -0.04
N ALA A 66 -5.54 7.17 0.65
CA ALA A 66 -5.63 7.19 2.11
C ALA A 66 -7.00 7.73 2.54
N VAL A 67 -7.53 7.23 3.67
CA VAL A 67 -8.88 7.53 4.16
C VAL A 67 -8.84 7.87 5.64
N SER A 68 -9.51 8.97 6.02
CA SER A 68 -9.78 9.31 7.42
C SER A 68 -11.13 9.99 7.52
N GLY A 69 -12.05 9.39 8.28
CA GLY A 69 -13.42 9.88 8.40
C GLY A 69 -14.13 9.96 7.04
N ASP A 70 -14.56 11.16 6.65
CA ASP A 70 -15.21 11.44 5.36
C ASP A 70 -14.23 11.96 4.28
N ARG A 71 -12.92 11.86 4.52
CA ARG A 71 -11.88 12.41 3.64
C ARG A 71 -11.08 11.33 2.94
N LEU A 72 -10.89 11.53 1.65
CA LEU A 72 -10.08 10.68 0.77
C LEU A 72 -8.89 11.46 0.24
N TYR A 73 -7.69 10.89 0.31
CA TYR A 73 -6.46 11.53 -0.12
C TYR A 73 -5.80 10.76 -1.25
N VAL A 74 -5.56 11.45 -2.36
CA VAL A 74 -5.00 10.85 -3.58
C VAL A 74 -3.82 11.67 -4.06
N HIS A 75 -2.72 10.99 -4.36
CA HIS A 75 -1.56 11.57 -5.03
C HIS A 75 -1.50 11.08 -6.48
N ALA A 76 -1.51 12.00 -7.43
CA ALA A 76 -1.60 11.68 -8.85
C ALA A 76 -0.84 12.72 -9.69
N ARG A 77 -0.86 12.56 -11.02
CA ARG A 77 -0.31 13.50 -11.99
C ARG A 77 -1.40 14.02 -12.92
N GLN A 78 -1.35 15.32 -13.18
CA GLN A 78 -2.13 15.96 -14.23
C GLN A 78 -1.19 16.82 -15.07
N LYS A 79 -0.98 16.42 -16.33
CA LYS A 79 -0.01 17.06 -17.23
C LYS A 79 1.41 17.01 -16.64
N SER A 80 2.06 18.16 -16.44
CA SER A 80 3.41 18.31 -15.86
C SER A 80 3.43 18.30 -14.33
N ASP A 81 2.27 18.41 -13.70
CA ASP A 81 2.16 18.65 -12.27
C ASP A 81 1.81 17.35 -11.55
N GLU A 82 2.44 17.13 -10.40
CA GLU A 82 1.88 16.22 -9.41
C GLU A 82 0.83 16.97 -8.59
N VAL A 83 -0.27 16.27 -8.29
CA VAL A 83 -1.49 16.81 -7.72
C VAL A 83 -1.86 15.98 -6.51
N VAL A 84 -2.16 16.66 -5.41
CA VAL A 84 -2.65 16.07 -4.18
C VAL A 84 -4.09 16.51 -3.99
N TRP A 85 -4.98 15.54 -3.83
CA TRP A 85 -6.41 15.75 -3.65
C TRP A 85 -6.81 15.42 -2.23
N CYS A 86 -7.75 16.18 -1.68
CA CYS A 86 -8.68 15.70 -0.67
C CYS A 86 -10.08 15.72 -1.27
N LEU A 87 -10.75 14.57 -1.29
CA LEU A 87 -12.13 14.41 -1.77
C LEU A 87 -13.04 14.03 -0.60
N ASP A 88 -14.32 14.35 -0.74
CA ASP A 88 -15.36 13.84 0.15
C ASP A 88 -15.71 12.39 -0.20
N LEU A 89 -15.71 11.51 0.80
CA LEU A 89 -16.03 10.09 0.63
C LEU A 89 -17.46 9.88 0.11
N ASN A 90 -18.41 10.77 0.44
CA ASN A 90 -19.82 10.55 0.15
C ASN A 90 -20.16 10.79 -1.32
N ASP A 91 -19.54 11.79 -1.95
CA ASP A 91 -19.87 12.21 -3.31
C ASP A 91 -18.67 12.36 -4.26
N GLY A 92 -17.44 12.12 -3.77
CA GLY A 92 -16.22 12.19 -4.56
C GLY A 92 -15.80 13.60 -4.95
N LYS A 93 -16.47 14.64 -4.44
CA LYS A 93 -16.14 16.03 -4.78
C LYS A 93 -14.90 16.52 -4.04
N PRO A 94 -14.10 17.41 -4.64
CA PRO A 94 -12.92 17.94 -3.99
C PRO A 94 -13.31 18.82 -2.78
N LYS A 95 -12.73 18.51 -1.62
CA LYS A 95 -12.67 19.42 -0.47
C LYS A 95 -11.51 20.40 -0.63
N TRP A 96 -10.34 19.92 -1.06
CA TRP A 96 -9.22 20.76 -1.48
C TRP A 96 -8.35 20.07 -2.52
N ARG A 97 -7.52 20.86 -3.21
CA ARG A 97 -6.59 20.38 -4.23
C ARG A 97 -5.32 21.23 -4.25
N ASN A 98 -4.16 20.59 -4.18
CA ASN A 98 -2.87 21.22 -4.38
C ASN A 98 -2.07 20.58 -5.50
N ARG A 99 -1.07 21.30 -6.01
CA ARG A 99 -0.21 20.83 -7.09
C ARG A 99 1.15 21.51 -7.06
N TYR A 100 2.14 20.85 -7.63
CA TYR A 100 3.45 21.40 -7.88
C TYR A 100 4.00 20.84 -9.19
N ALA A 101 4.81 21.64 -9.88
CA ALA A 101 5.50 21.18 -11.07
C ALA A 101 6.52 20.11 -10.68
N GLU A 102 6.44 18.93 -11.30
CA GLU A 102 7.40 17.86 -11.08
C GLU A 102 7.69 17.16 -12.41
N PRO A 103 8.55 17.75 -13.25
CA PRO A 103 8.92 17.16 -14.54
C PRO A 103 9.55 15.79 -14.34
N PHE A 104 9.07 14.80 -15.09
CA PHE A 104 9.61 13.44 -15.07
C PHE A 104 9.76 12.90 -16.48
N LYS A 105 10.89 12.27 -16.73
CA LYS A 105 11.19 11.55 -17.96
C LYS A 105 11.33 10.07 -17.62
N GLU A 106 10.47 9.24 -18.20
CA GLU A 106 10.50 7.79 -18.02
C GLU A 106 11.83 7.23 -18.51
N GLY A 107 12.36 6.26 -17.75
CA GLY A 107 13.40 5.36 -18.25
C GLY A 107 12.80 4.39 -19.28
N GLY A 108 13.63 3.88 -20.19
CA GLY A 108 13.18 2.92 -21.21
C GLY A 108 12.62 1.63 -20.60
N GLY A 109 11.46 1.18 -21.08
CA GLY A 109 10.68 0.09 -20.49
C GLY A 109 9.71 0.54 -19.39
N GLY A 110 9.76 1.83 -19.00
CA GLY A 110 8.83 2.43 -18.04
C GLY A 110 7.58 3.03 -18.69
N GLU A 111 7.53 3.16 -20.01
CA GLU A 111 6.45 3.81 -20.77
C GLU A 111 5.07 3.19 -20.55
N PRO A 112 4.91 1.84 -20.44
CA PRO A 112 3.62 1.25 -20.10
C PRO A 112 3.14 1.66 -18.69
N HIS A 113 4.07 2.06 -17.81
CA HIS A 113 3.79 2.39 -16.43
C HIS A 113 3.48 3.88 -16.17
N GLY A 114 3.66 4.73 -17.18
CA GLY A 114 3.32 6.14 -17.11
C GLY A 114 4.22 6.97 -16.20
N LYS A 115 3.81 8.24 -16.03
CA LYS A 115 4.59 9.28 -15.34
C LYS A 115 4.04 9.63 -13.97
N GLY A 116 2.86 9.11 -13.63
CA GLY A 116 2.22 9.39 -12.35
C GLY A 116 3.01 8.89 -11.15
N PRO A 117 2.88 9.54 -9.98
CA PRO A 117 3.54 9.09 -8.76
C PRO A 117 3.13 7.65 -8.43
N LYS A 118 4.11 6.88 -7.96
CA LYS A 118 3.96 5.45 -7.69
C LYS A 118 3.91 5.12 -6.20
N ALA A 119 4.49 6.00 -5.37
CA ALA A 119 4.39 5.89 -3.92
C ALA A 119 2.97 6.20 -3.44
N ASN A 120 2.57 5.52 -2.38
CA ASN A 120 1.28 5.71 -1.75
C ASN A 120 1.34 6.89 -0.77
N PRO A 121 0.29 7.74 -0.70
CA PRO A 121 0.17 8.72 0.36
C PRO A 121 0.10 8.04 1.74
N THR A 122 0.57 8.72 2.78
CA THR A 122 0.48 8.25 4.18
C THR A 122 -0.10 9.33 5.08
N LEU A 123 -1.15 9.03 5.82
CA LEU A 123 -1.75 9.88 6.84
C LEU A 123 -1.19 9.56 8.23
N ALA A 124 -0.82 10.58 8.98
CA ALA A 124 -0.53 10.47 10.40
C ALA A 124 -0.68 11.84 11.08
N ASP A 125 -1.34 11.87 12.25
CA ASP A 125 -1.44 13.06 13.12
C ASP A 125 -1.81 14.35 12.40
N GLY A 126 -2.91 14.31 11.63
CA GLY A 126 -3.42 15.46 10.88
C GLY A 126 -2.58 15.88 9.67
N ARG A 127 -1.57 15.07 9.31
CA ARG A 127 -0.67 15.33 8.18
C ARG A 127 -0.80 14.25 7.12
N LEU A 128 -0.61 14.65 5.87
CA LEU A 128 -0.50 13.77 4.72
C LEU A 128 0.93 13.85 4.18
N PHE A 129 1.58 12.70 3.99
CA PHE A 129 2.90 12.59 3.40
C PHE A 129 2.81 12.02 1.99
N THR A 130 3.45 12.67 1.03
CA THR A 130 3.53 12.22 -0.36
C THR A 130 4.96 12.20 -0.83
N LEU A 131 5.36 11.14 -1.54
CA LEU A 131 6.63 11.09 -2.25
C LEU A 131 6.38 11.27 -3.75
N SER A 132 7.06 12.25 -4.35
CA SER A 132 7.02 12.44 -5.80
C SER A 132 7.70 11.30 -6.56
N ILE A 133 7.37 11.14 -7.84
CA ILE A 133 8.07 10.16 -8.70
C ILE A 133 9.57 10.43 -8.81
N THR A 134 10.01 11.66 -8.50
CA THR A 134 11.40 12.10 -8.51
C THR A 134 12.08 12.03 -7.14
N GLY A 135 11.41 11.53 -6.09
CA GLY A 135 12.00 11.33 -4.76
C GLY A 135 11.93 12.54 -3.82
N VAL A 136 10.96 13.44 -4.00
CA VAL A 136 10.74 14.60 -3.11
C VAL A 136 9.61 14.30 -2.12
N LEU A 137 9.93 14.31 -0.83
CA LEU A 137 8.96 14.10 0.24
C LEU A 137 8.30 15.42 0.61
N THR A 138 6.98 15.47 0.64
CA THR A 138 6.21 16.64 1.05
C THR A 138 5.22 16.27 2.13
N ALA A 139 5.13 17.08 3.18
CA ALA A 139 4.08 17.02 4.19
C ALA A 139 3.05 18.11 3.95
N TRP A 140 1.79 17.71 4.02
CA TRP A 140 0.63 18.58 3.86
C TRP A 140 -0.21 18.54 5.14
N ASP A 141 -0.81 19.66 5.47
CA ASP A 141 -1.92 19.70 6.42
C ASP A 141 -3.11 18.95 5.81
N ALA A 142 -3.60 17.90 6.48
CA ALA A 142 -4.60 17.01 5.91
C ALA A 142 -5.99 17.69 5.80
N ASP A 143 -6.25 18.73 6.60
CA ASP A 143 -7.55 19.40 6.61
C ASP A 143 -7.66 20.49 5.55
N THR A 144 -6.61 21.30 5.40
CA THR A 144 -6.55 22.49 4.55
C THR A 144 -5.79 22.26 3.24
N GLY A 145 -4.94 21.24 3.19
CA GLY A 145 -4.03 20.97 2.07
C GLY A 145 -2.79 21.87 2.05
N ALA A 146 -2.59 22.75 3.04
CA ALA A 146 -1.41 23.62 3.08
C ALA A 146 -0.11 22.79 3.12
N MET A 147 0.91 23.19 2.35
CA MET A 147 2.24 22.58 2.45
C MET A 147 2.89 22.99 3.77
N LEU A 148 3.19 22.00 4.62
CA LEU A 148 3.83 22.22 5.92
C LEU A 148 5.34 22.29 5.78
N TRP A 149 5.92 21.30 5.09
CA TRP A 149 7.34 21.24 4.80
C TRP A 149 7.61 20.33 3.60
N ARG A 150 8.81 20.47 3.01
CA ARG A 150 9.25 19.70 1.85
C ARG A 150 10.73 19.37 1.97
N VAL A 151 11.07 18.10 1.77
CA VAL A 151 12.45 17.58 1.80
C VAL A 151 12.83 17.11 0.41
N ASP A 152 13.81 17.80 -0.17
CA ASP A 152 14.41 17.45 -1.45
C ASP A 152 15.87 17.06 -1.23
N HIS A 153 16.20 15.82 -1.53
CA HIS A 153 17.57 15.29 -1.43
C HIS A 153 18.20 15.03 -2.78
N ARG A 154 17.56 15.44 -3.88
CA ARG A 154 18.03 15.11 -5.23
C ARG A 154 19.43 15.62 -5.52
N SER A 155 19.80 16.78 -4.98
CA SER A 155 21.16 17.34 -5.12
C SER A 155 22.26 16.48 -4.50
N LYS A 156 21.92 15.53 -3.62
CA LYS A 156 22.86 14.57 -3.02
C LYS A 156 23.20 13.41 -3.96
N PHE A 157 22.46 13.26 -5.05
CA PHE A 157 22.55 12.12 -5.97
C PHE A 157 23.00 12.56 -7.37
N GLY A 158 23.26 11.60 -8.24
CA GLY A 158 23.78 11.85 -9.58
C GLY A 158 22.75 12.51 -10.53
N LYS A 159 23.01 12.41 -11.84
CA LYS A 159 22.16 13.00 -12.89
C LYS A 159 20.71 12.49 -12.87
N ARG A 160 20.49 11.28 -12.35
CA ARG A 160 19.17 10.70 -12.09
C ARG A 160 19.06 10.45 -10.59
N PRO A 161 18.45 11.35 -9.81
CA PRO A 161 18.47 11.30 -8.35
C PRO A 161 17.34 10.44 -7.76
N HIS A 162 16.86 9.47 -8.53
CA HIS A 162 15.76 8.57 -8.21
C HIS A 162 16.00 7.23 -8.92
N PRO A 163 15.34 6.13 -8.49
CA PRO A 163 15.46 4.85 -9.18
C PRO A 163 15.05 4.93 -10.65
N TYR A 164 15.57 4.03 -11.49
CA TYR A 164 15.37 4.05 -12.94
C TYR A 164 13.90 4.21 -13.38
N TRP A 165 12.96 3.53 -12.72
CA TRP A 165 11.52 3.60 -13.02
C TRP A 165 10.76 4.63 -12.16
N GLY A 166 11.46 5.53 -11.48
CA GLY A 166 10.89 6.52 -10.56
C GLY A 166 10.81 6.01 -9.13
N ALA A 167 10.71 6.92 -8.16
CA ALA A 167 10.57 6.57 -6.75
C ALA A 167 9.18 5.99 -6.45
N THR A 168 9.14 4.89 -5.69
CA THR A 168 7.91 4.15 -5.34
C THR A 168 7.77 3.91 -3.83
N THR A 169 8.80 4.21 -3.05
CA THR A 169 8.84 3.95 -1.60
C THR A 169 7.74 4.77 -0.91
N SER A 170 6.79 4.08 -0.30
CA SER A 170 5.69 4.76 0.41
C SER A 170 6.20 5.19 1.79
N PRO A 171 6.06 6.46 2.20
CA PRO A 171 6.50 6.92 3.52
C PRO A 171 5.93 6.03 4.63
N LEU A 172 6.69 5.79 5.67
CA LEU A 172 6.23 5.08 6.87
C LEU A 172 6.27 6.06 8.04
N VAL A 173 5.17 6.18 8.79
CA VAL A 173 5.15 6.97 10.01
C VAL A 173 5.03 6.05 11.20
N VAL A 174 5.93 6.20 12.17
CA VAL A 174 5.88 5.50 13.46
C VAL A 174 6.26 6.51 14.54
N ASP A 175 5.41 6.62 15.57
CA ASP A 175 5.52 7.66 16.59
C ASP A 175 5.67 9.05 15.91
N ASN A 176 6.60 9.89 16.37
CA ASN A 176 6.82 11.23 15.84
C ASN A 176 7.80 11.27 14.66
N ARG A 177 7.93 10.18 13.89
CA ARG A 177 8.97 10.05 12.85
C ARG A 177 8.43 9.55 11.52
N VAL A 178 8.91 10.14 10.43
CA VAL A 178 8.70 9.69 9.06
C VAL A 178 9.97 8.99 8.57
N TYR A 179 9.81 7.76 8.11
CA TYR A 179 10.86 6.91 7.57
C TYR A 179 10.72 6.79 6.05
N LEU A 180 11.83 7.04 5.35
CA LEU A 180 11.88 6.91 3.89
C LEU A 180 13.31 6.63 3.41
N HIS A 181 13.45 5.72 2.45
CA HIS A 181 14.71 5.54 1.71
C HIS A 181 14.77 6.53 0.54
N PHE A 182 15.74 7.44 0.59
CA PHE A 182 16.06 8.35 -0.51
C PHE A 182 17.23 7.81 -1.31
N GLY A 183 17.23 7.92 -2.63
CA GLY A 183 18.37 7.49 -3.42
C GLY A 183 18.07 7.29 -4.90
N ASP A 184 19.13 7.00 -5.63
CA ASP A 184 19.09 6.44 -6.98
C ASP A 184 19.36 4.93 -6.95
N ASP A 185 19.59 4.32 -8.12
CA ASP A 185 19.86 2.89 -8.23
C ASP A 185 21.22 2.48 -7.62
N GLU A 186 22.11 3.42 -7.29
CA GLU A 186 23.47 3.12 -6.80
C GLU A 186 23.69 3.59 -5.35
N LYS A 187 23.16 4.77 -5.01
CA LYS A 187 23.42 5.46 -3.75
C LYS A 187 22.13 5.92 -3.12
N GLY A 188 22.03 5.76 -1.81
CA GLY A 188 20.86 6.14 -1.06
C GLY A 188 21.08 6.03 0.43
N PHE A 189 20.03 6.26 1.21
CA PHE A 189 20.01 6.05 2.65
C PHE A 189 18.57 6.01 3.14
N LEU A 190 18.33 5.18 4.15
CA LEU A 190 17.14 5.29 4.99
C LEU A 190 17.28 6.52 5.88
N SER A 191 16.29 7.40 5.86
CA SER A 191 16.23 8.57 6.73
C SER A 191 15.06 8.44 7.69
N ALA A 192 15.29 8.76 8.96
CA ALA A 192 14.23 9.09 9.90
C ALA A 192 14.19 10.60 10.08
N MET A 193 13.03 11.19 9.85
CA MET A 193 12.80 12.63 9.95
C MET A 193 11.72 12.92 10.99
N ASP A 194 11.85 14.05 11.66
CA ASP A 194 10.83 14.58 12.54
C ASP A 194 9.53 14.85 11.76
N VAL A 195 8.41 14.31 12.24
CA VAL A 195 7.12 14.37 11.55
C VAL A 195 6.59 15.80 11.39
N GLU A 196 6.93 16.69 12.31
CA GLU A 196 6.42 18.06 12.32
C GLU A 196 7.21 19.00 11.42
N THR A 197 8.52 18.80 11.31
CA THR A 197 9.44 19.75 10.68
C THR A 197 10.17 19.19 9.46
N GLY A 198 10.14 17.88 9.22
CA GLY A 198 10.88 17.23 8.14
C GLY A 198 12.40 17.24 8.35
N ARG A 199 12.88 17.67 9.53
CA ARG A 199 14.31 17.67 9.86
C ARG A 199 14.77 16.24 10.07
N GLU A 200 15.87 15.88 9.42
CA GLU A 200 16.49 14.57 9.61
C GLU A 200 16.97 14.41 11.06
N ILE A 201 16.59 13.30 11.68
CA ILE A 201 17.02 12.87 13.01
C ILE A 201 18.25 11.97 12.88
N TRP A 202 18.16 10.98 12.00
CA TRP A 202 19.26 10.08 11.67
C TRP A 202 19.12 9.57 10.24
N ARG A 203 20.21 9.02 9.71
CA ARG A 203 20.21 8.25 8.46
C ARG A 203 21.02 6.96 8.61
N ASN A 204 20.65 5.92 7.87
CA ASN A 204 21.32 4.63 7.82
C ASN A 204 21.70 4.26 6.38
N GLY A 205 22.88 3.65 6.22
CA GLY A 205 23.32 3.07 4.96
C GLY A 205 23.82 4.09 3.92
N LYS A 206 24.26 3.53 2.79
CA LYS A 206 24.69 4.28 1.60
C LYS A 206 24.18 3.67 0.29
N ASP A 207 23.49 2.53 0.38
CA ASP A 207 23.09 1.72 -0.76
C ASP A 207 21.86 2.33 -1.43
N GLY A 208 21.75 2.10 -2.75
CA GLY A 208 20.68 2.63 -3.58
C GLY A 208 19.28 2.35 -3.05
N ALA A 209 18.34 3.21 -3.44
CA ALA A 209 16.94 2.96 -3.15
C ALA A 209 16.43 1.76 -3.97
N ALA A 210 15.57 0.97 -3.34
CA ALA A 210 14.78 -0.04 -4.00
C ALA A 210 13.35 0.48 -4.27
N TYR A 211 12.51 -0.38 -4.83
CA TYR A 211 11.10 -0.09 -5.07
C TYR A 211 10.19 -0.53 -3.90
N SER A 212 10.72 -1.39 -3.03
CA SER A 212 10.05 -1.92 -1.84
C SER A 212 9.85 -0.84 -0.77
N SER A 213 8.68 -0.82 -0.14
CA SER A 213 8.38 0.17 0.90
C SER A 213 8.81 -0.34 2.29
N PRO A 214 9.30 0.55 3.18
CA PRO A 214 9.65 0.16 4.55
C PRO A 214 8.40 -0.22 5.37
N LEU A 215 8.62 -1.03 6.40
CA LEU A 215 7.62 -1.51 7.36
C LEU A 215 8.08 -1.31 8.79
N TYR A 216 7.11 -1.18 9.70
CA TYR A 216 7.33 -1.34 11.12
C TYR A 216 7.11 -2.80 11.51
N ALA A 217 7.99 -3.33 12.35
CA ALA A 217 7.84 -4.66 12.92
C ALA A 217 8.33 -4.69 14.36
N GLU A 218 7.77 -5.62 15.14
CA GLU A 218 8.35 -6.05 16.40
C GLU A 218 8.81 -7.50 16.21
N ILE A 219 10.12 -7.74 16.36
CA ILE A 219 10.74 -9.06 16.24
C ILE A 219 11.53 -9.29 17.51
N GLU A 220 11.33 -10.43 18.18
CA GLU A 220 11.94 -10.73 19.50
C GLU A 220 11.68 -9.62 20.55
N GLY A 221 10.49 -8.99 20.50
CA GLY A 221 10.13 -7.88 21.39
C GLY A 221 10.82 -6.54 21.07
N VAL A 222 11.57 -6.46 19.97
CA VAL A 222 12.30 -5.26 19.56
C VAL A 222 11.60 -4.56 18.40
N ARG A 223 11.14 -3.34 18.65
CA ARG A 223 10.59 -2.41 17.66
C ARG A 223 11.67 -2.02 16.65
N GLN A 224 11.40 -2.19 15.36
CA GLN A 224 12.35 -1.90 14.29
C GLN A 224 11.67 -1.57 12.97
N ILE A 225 12.43 -0.88 12.11
CA ILE A 225 12.09 -0.68 10.71
C ILE A 225 12.67 -1.85 9.93
N VAL A 226 11.82 -2.54 9.16
CA VAL A 226 12.25 -3.50 8.16
C VAL A 226 12.26 -2.80 6.81
N GLU A 227 13.42 -2.73 6.18
CA GLU A 227 13.55 -2.20 4.82
C GLU A 227 14.31 -3.16 3.92
N TRP A 228 14.04 -3.04 2.63
CA TRP A 228 14.82 -3.71 1.60
C TRP A 228 15.35 -2.66 0.66
N ASN A 229 16.65 -2.39 0.72
CA ASN A 229 17.33 -1.46 -0.18
C ASN A 229 17.91 -2.22 -1.39
N HIS A 230 18.75 -1.60 -2.21
CA HIS A 230 19.29 -2.24 -3.41
C HIS A 230 20.13 -3.50 -3.11
N GLU A 231 20.78 -3.57 -1.96
CA GLU A 231 21.75 -4.63 -1.61
C GLU A 231 21.22 -5.62 -0.56
N ASP A 232 20.47 -5.13 0.42
CA ASP A 232 20.19 -5.86 1.65
C ASP A 232 18.76 -5.67 2.16
N LEU A 233 18.24 -6.72 2.78
CA LEU A 233 17.12 -6.65 3.71
C LEU A 233 17.67 -6.37 5.11
N LEU A 234 17.15 -5.34 5.76
CA LEU A 234 17.69 -4.80 7.02
C LEU A 234 16.60 -4.69 8.08
N GLY A 235 17.00 -4.90 9.33
CA GLY A 235 16.28 -4.42 10.52
C GLY A 235 17.04 -3.23 11.10
N VAL A 236 16.36 -2.11 11.33
CA VAL A 236 16.96 -0.85 11.79
C VAL A 236 16.22 -0.34 13.02
N GLU A 237 16.97 0.02 14.06
CA GLU A 237 16.45 0.56 15.31
C GLU A 237 15.81 1.94 15.10
N LEU A 238 14.58 2.13 15.61
CA LEU A 238 13.79 3.36 15.42
C LEU A 238 14.49 4.61 15.96
N GLU A 239 15.17 4.47 17.10
CA GLU A 239 15.68 5.60 17.88
C GLU A 239 16.98 6.19 17.32
N THR A 240 17.90 5.31 16.94
CA THR A 240 19.28 5.70 16.61
C THR A 240 19.63 5.50 15.14
N GLY A 241 18.82 4.74 14.39
CA GLY A 241 19.15 4.32 13.04
C GLY A 241 20.22 3.23 12.98
N ARG A 242 20.54 2.58 14.11
CA ARG A 242 21.50 1.48 14.13
C ARG A 242 20.91 0.24 13.44
N THR A 243 21.68 -0.34 12.54
CA THR A 243 21.34 -1.65 11.95
C THR A 243 21.40 -2.73 13.02
N LEU A 244 20.28 -3.41 13.22
CA LEU A 244 20.12 -4.52 14.16
C LEU A 244 20.57 -5.82 13.52
N TRP A 245 20.12 -6.07 12.29
CA TRP A 245 20.48 -7.24 11.49
C TRP A 245 20.45 -6.91 10.01
N LYS A 246 21.11 -7.76 9.23
CA LYS A 246 21.23 -7.63 7.78
C LYS A 246 21.18 -9.01 7.13
N TYR A 247 20.50 -9.10 6.01
CA TYR A 247 20.48 -10.25 5.13
C TYR A 247 20.75 -9.80 3.69
N HIS A 248 21.83 -10.30 3.10
CA HIS A 248 22.25 -9.87 1.77
C HIS A 248 21.32 -10.45 0.69
N LEU A 249 20.60 -9.57 -0.01
CA LEU A 249 19.62 -9.92 -1.02
C LEU A 249 19.58 -8.84 -2.12
N PRO A 250 20.64 -8.76 -2.94
CA PRO A 250 20.82 -7.64 -3.86
C PRO A 250 19.89 -7.75 -5.07
N HIS A 251 19.50 -6.60 -5.60
CA HIS A 251 18.93 -6.48 -6.93
C HIS A 251 20.03 -6.76 -7.97
N ARG A 252 19.75 -7.64 -8.93
CA ARG A 252 20.62 -7.93 -10.08
C ARG A 252 19.85 -7.85 -11.39
N GLY A 253 20.27 -6.98 -12.31
CA GLY A 253 19.67 -6.88 -13.65
C GLY A 253 18.20 -6.47 -13.59
N THR A 254 17.28 -7.31 -14.07
CA THR A 254 15.83 -7.07 -13.97
C THR A 254 15.21 -7.57 -12.66
N ASN A 255 15.98 -8.24 -11.79
CA ASN A 255 15.46 -8.85 -10.56
C ASN A 255 15.30 -7.82 -9.42
N GLN A 256 14.41 -6.85 -9.62
CA GLN A 256 14.22 -5.70 -8.75
C GLN A 256 13.66 -6.08 -7.37
N ASN A 257 14.03 -5.30 -6.36
CA ASN A 257 13.50 -5.36 -4.99
C ASN A 257 12.23 -4.51 -4.92
N MET A 258 11.06 -5.07 -5.28
CA MET A 258 9.80 -4.31 -5.42
C MET A 258 8.73 -4.64 -4.39
N PRO A 259 8.39 -5.92 -4.14
CA PRO A 259 7.34 -6.23 -3.18
C PRO A 259 7.73 -5.78 -1.79
N THR A 260 6.77 -5.25 -1.05
CA THR A 260 6.93 -5.02 0.38
C THR A 260 6.92 -6.40 1.06
N PRO A 261 7.90 -6.75 1.93
CA PRO A 261 7.92 -8.07 2.57
C PRO A 261 6.67 -8.31 3.42
N SER A 262 6.20 -9.55 3.52
CA SER A 262 5.14 -9.91 4.47
C SER A 262 5.77 -10.41 5.76
N ILE A 263 5.20 -10.09 6.92
CA ILE A 263 5.68 -10.57 8.22
C ILE A 263 4.62 -11.50 8.83
N HIS A 264 5.04 -12.70 9.22
CA HIS A 264 4.17 -13.70 9.83
C HIS A 264 4.95 -14.53 10.84
N ASP A 265 4.45 -14.66 12.07
CA ASP A 265 5.07 -15.44 13.15
C ASP A 265 6.59 -15.18 13.33
N GLY A 266 6.98 -13.90 13.33
CA GLY A 266 8.39 -13.48 13.47
C GLY A 266 9.27 -13.71 12.22
N HIS A 267 8.71 -14.27 11.15
CA HIS A 267 9.41 -14.50 9.89
C HIS A 267 9.07 -13.40 8.88
N ILE A 268 10.07 -13.03 8.08
CA ILE A 268 9.94 -12.12 6.96
C ILE A 268 9.89 -12.95 5.68
N LEU A 269 8.76 -12.91 5.00
CA LEU A 269 8.52 -13.57 3.72
C LEU A 269 8.79 -12.58 2.61
N VAL A 270 9.85 -12.81 1.85
CA VAL A 270 10.38 -11.87 0.87
C VAL A 270 10.68 -12.57 -0.44
N GLY A 271 10.37 -11.91 -1.56
CA GLY A 271 10.62 -12.41 -2.90
C GLY A 271 10.72 -11.29 -3.90
N GLY A 272 11.37 -11.56 -5.02
CA GLY A 272 11.46 -10.62 -6.13
C GLY A 272 11.57 -11.36 -7.46
N GLU A 273 11.54 -10.62 -8.56
CA GLU A 273 11.42 -11.21 -9.90
C GLU A 273 12.53 -12.26 -10.11
N LYS A 274 12.15 -13.47 -10.54
CA LYS A 274 13.00 -14.64 -10.79
C LYS A 274 13.87 -15.12 -9.61
N ARG A 275 13.60 -14.68 -8.38
CA ARG A 275 14.42 -15.01 -7.19
C ARG A 275 13.78 -15.98 -6.20
N GLY A 276 12.57 -16.46 -6.51
CA GLY A 276 11.81 -17.28 -5.58
C GLY A 276 11.24 -16.46 -4.41
N ILE A 277 10.78 -17.16 -3.38
CA ILE A 277 10.32 -16.60 -2.11
C ILE A 277 11.11 -17.26 -0.99
N ARG A 278 11.57 -16.46 -0.04
CA ARG A 278 12.36 -16.89 1.11
C ARG A 278 11.61 -16.58 2.39
N SER A 279 11.77 -17.44 3.39
CA SER A 279 11.44 -17.12 4.78
C SER A 279 12.70 -16.83 5.55
N ILE A 280 12.84 -15.59 5.99
CA ILE A 280 13.97 -15.06 6.72
C ILE A 280 13.57 -14.86 8.18
N HIS A 281 14.35 -15.39 9.11
CA HIS A 281 14.09 -15.32 10.55
C HIS A 281 15.23 -14.58 11.26
N PRO A 282 15.12 -13.25 11.44
CA PRO A 282 15.94 -12.53 12.39
C PRO A 282 15.56 -12.95 13.82
N HIS A 283 16.54 -13.33 14.62
CA HIS A 283 16.33 -13.78 16.00
C HIS A 283 17.56 -13.44 16.87
N LEU A 284 17.38 -13.48 18.18
CA LEU A 284 18.46 -13.27 19.12
C LEU A 284 19.12 -14.60 19.51
N ARG A 285 20.44 -14.67 19.39
CA ARG A 285 21.28 -15.72 19.94
C ARG A 285 22.29 -15.08 20.89
N GLU A 286 22.20 -15.39 22.17
CA GLU A 286 23.08 -14.80 23.20
C GLU A 286 23.07 -13.26 23.16
N ASN A 287 21.87 -12.66 23.06
CA ASN A 287 21.65 -11.20 22.93
C ASN A 287 22.30 -10.54 21.70
N LYS A 288 22.69 -11.32 20.69
CA LYS A 288 23.15 -10.81 19.39
C LYS A 288 22.17 -11.23 18.31
N TRP A 289 21.92 -10.33 17.39
CA TRP A 289 21.11 -10.66 16.22
C TRP A 289 21.81 -11.68 15.33
N ALA A 290 21.05 -12.69 14.94
CA ALA A 290 21.38 -13.63 13.90
C ALA A 290 20.21 -13.68 12.90
N VAL A 291 20.50 -14.05 11.66
CA VAL A 291 19.48 -14.24 10.63
C VAL A 291 19.61 -15.63 10.05
N THR A 292 18.50 -16.36 9.98
CA THR A 292 18.45 -17.69 9.37
C THR A 292 17.41 -17.72 8.27
N GLU A 293 17.79 -18.22 7.10
CA GLU A 293 16.83 -18.61 6.08
C GLU A 293 16.22 -19.97 6.47
N LYS A 294 14.90 -20.01 6.66
CA LYS A 294 14.18 -21.23 7.03
C LYS A 294 13.86 -22.10 5.83
N TRP A 295 13.46 -21.48 4.73
CA TRP A 295 13.16 -22.14 3.47
C TRP A 295 13.29 -21.17 2.30
N HIS A 296 13.49 -21.73 1.10
CA HIS A 296 13.52 -21.02 -0.17
C HIS A 296 12.70 -21.77 -1.22
N GLN A 297 11.61 -21.16 -1.68
CA GLN A 297 10.75 -21.68 -2.73
C GLN A 297 11.11 -21.04 -4.07
N THR A 298 11.64 -21.82 -5.00
CA THR A 298 12.12 -21.29 -6.30
C THR A 298 11.07 -21.30 -7.41
N ARG A 299 10.00 -22.09 -7.25
CA ARG A 299 8.95 -22.30 -8.26
C ARG A 299 7.81 -21.29 -8.19
N ALA A 300 7.90 -20.31 -7.29
CA ALA A 300 7.04 -19.15 -7.20
C ALA A 300 7.89 -17.95 -6.82
N ALA A 301 7.67 -16.80 -7.45
CA ALA A 301 8.42 -15.57 -7.21
C ALA A 301 7.50 -14.36 -7.33
N LEU A 302 7.72 -13.33 -6.53
CA LEU A 302 6.94 -12.10 -6.58
C LEU A 302 7.48 -11.13 -7.63
N ASN A 303 6.59 -10.41 -8.32
CA ASN A 303 6.97 -9.33 -9.24
C ASN A 303 5.96 -8.18 -9.13
N MET A 304 6.38 -7.00 -8.68
CA MET A 304 5.56 -5.78 -8.40
C MET A 304 4.35 -5.95 -7.45
N SER A 305 3.89 -7.18 -7.23
CA SER A 305 2.77 -7.56 -6.39
C SER A 305 3.27 -7.94 -5.00
N THR A 306 2.77 -7.23 -3.98
CA THR A 306 3.00 -7.59 -2.59
C THR A 306 2.02 -8.70 -2.18
N ALA A 307 2.57 -9.75 -1.60
CA ALA A 307 1.77 -10.87 -1.09
C ALA A 307 1.14 -10.53 0.27
N VAL A 308 0.01 -11.19 0.56
CA VAL A 308 -0.72 -11.05 1.83
C VAL A 308 -0.84 -12.40 2.52
N ILE A 309 -1.06 -12.33 3.84
CA ILE A 309 -1.20 -13.50 4.70
C ILE A 309 -2.67 -13.71 5.08
N ASN A 310 -3.12 -14.96 5.05
CA ASN A 310 -4.36 -15.40 5.69
C ASN A 310 -4.03 -16.71 6.44
N ASP A 311 -4.16 -16.68 7.77
CA ASP A 311 -3.63 -17.73 8.66
C ASP A 311 -2.16 -18.09 8.31
N ASN A 312 -1.84 -19.36 8.10
CA ASN A 312 -0.49 -19.81 7.76
C ASN A 312 -0.22 -19.86 6.25
N ARG A 313 -0.93 -19.06 5.45
CA ARG A 313 -0.88 -19.10 3.99
C ARG A 313 -0.50 -17.75 3.39
N LEU A 314 0.50 -17.76 2.52
CA LEU A 314 0.95 -16.61 1.74
C LEU A 314 0.32 -16.65 0.34
N TYR A 315 -0.46 -15.62 0.00
CA TYR A 315 -1.08 -15.45 -1.32
C TYR A 315 -0.30 -14.41 -2.09
N GLY A 316 0.15 -14.78 -3.28
CA GLY A 316 0.92 -13.87 -4.11
C GLY A 316 0.68 -14.11 -5.59
N PHE A 317 1.31 -13.26 -6.37
CA PHE A 317 1.24 -13.29 -7.82
C PHE A 317 2.64 -13.34 -8.42
N SER A 318 2.81 -14.18 -9.43
CA SER A 318 4.07 -14.43 -10.11
C SER A 318 3.98 -14.10 -11.59
N HIS A 319 5.05 -13.52 -12.13
CA HIS A 319 5.25 -13.36 -13.58
C HIS A 319 5.47 -14.71 -14.32
N TYR A 320 5.69 -15.81 -13.59
CA TYR A 320 5.73 -17.15 -14.19
C TYR A 320 4.39 -17.50 -14.85
N GLY A 321 4.43 -18.34 -15.88
CA GLY A 321 3.23 -18.68 -16.65
C GLY A 321 2.58 -17.47 -17.34
N LEU A 322 3.33 -16.37 -17.54
CA LEU A 322 2.82 -15.07 -18.00
C LEU A 322 1.78 -14.46 -17.06
N GLY A 323 1.94 -14.67 -15.75
CA GLY A 323 1.01 -14.22 -14.72
C GLY A 323 0.22 -15.37 -14.12
N GLU A 324 0.61 -15.83 -12.93
CA GLU A 324 -0.14 -16.83 -12.16
C GLU A 324 -0.21 -16.44 -10.67
N MET A 325 -1.39 -16.58 -10.07
CA MET A 325 -1.53 -16.51 -8.61
C MET A 325 -1.02 -17.81 -7.98
N PHE A 326 -0.57 -17.75 -6.74
CA PHE A 326 -0.14 -18.92 -5.98
C PHE A 326 -0.50 -18.78 -4.50
N CYS A 327 -0.51 -19.92 -3.82
CA CYS A 327 -0.57 -19.99 -2.36
C CYS A 327 0.56 -20.87 -1.82
N ILE A 328 1.25 -20.40 -0.79
CA ILE A 328 2.36 -21.09 -0.13
C ILE A 328 2.05 -21.25 1.35
N ASP A 329 2.37 -22.42 1.89
CA ASP A 329 2.44 -22.65 3.33
C ASP A 329 3.63 -21.90 3.92
N THR A 330 3.34 -20.92 4.78
CA THR A 330 4.33 -20.04 5.40
C THR A 330 5.33 -20.80 6.28
N THR A 331 4.97 -21.96 6.80
CA THR A 331 5.79 -22.72 7.76
C THR A 331 6.93 -23.49 7.09
N ASN A 332 6.74 -23.93 5.84
CA ASN A 332 7.67 -24.83 5.15
C ASN A 332 7.95 -24.46 3.69
N GLY A 333 7.31 -23.42 3.15
CA GLY A 333 7.54 -22.93 1.79
C GLY A 333 6.92 -23.81 0.70
N LYS A 334 6.11 -24.81 1.05
CA LYS A 334 5.43 -25.67 0.07
C LYS A 334 4.36 -24.86 -0.65
N ILE A 335 4.39 -24.90 -1.98
CA ILE A 335 3.31 -24.41 -2.81
C ILE A 335 2.09 -25.32 -2.58
N LEU A 336 1.02 -24.74 -2.05
CA LEU A 336 -0.26 -25.43 -1.85
C LEU A 336 -1.00 -25.53 -3.19
N TRP A 337 -1.02 -24.44 -3.95
CA TRP A 337 -1.57 -24.42 -5.30
C TRP A 337 -0.96 -23.30 -6.15
N LYS A 338 -1.10 -23.44 -7.47
CA LYS A 338 -0.89 -22.37 -8.45
C LYS A 338 -2.14 -22.26 -9.31
N GLY A 339 -2.59 -21.03 -9.53
CA GLY A 339 -3.72 -20.72 -10.40
C GLY A 339 -3.35 -20.85 -11.88
N PRO A 340 -4.29 -20.53 -12.78
CA PRO A 340 -4.01 -20.51 -14.22
C PRO A 340 -2.95 -19.46 -14.57
N GLY A 341 -2.14 -19.76 -15.59
CA GLY A 341 -1.25 -18.77 -16.22
C GLY A 341 -2.05 -17.73 -17.02
N ARG A 342 -1.37 -16.66 -17.46
CA ARG A 342 -1.97 -15.53 -18.19
C ARG A 342 -3.12 -14.85 -17.43
N THR A 343 -3.00 -14.79 -16.10
CA THR A 343 -4.00 -14.12 -15.23
C THR A 343 -3.96 -12.59 -15.39
N GLY A 344 -2.78 -12.00 -15.59
CA GLY A 344 -2.58 -10.55 -15.69
C GLY A 344 -1.08 -10.20 -15.66
N ASP A 345 -0.75 -8.91 -15.60
CA ASP A 345 0.62 -8.42 -15.37
C ASP A 345 0.85 -7.98 -13.91
N ASN A 346 -0.23 -7.71 -13.17
CA ASN A 346 -0.18 -7.41 -11.74
C ASN A 346 -1.46 -7.87 -11.03
N VAL A 347 -1.32 -8.19 -9.74
CA VAL A 347 -2.45 -8.39 -8.84
C VAL A 347 -2.13 -7.66 -7.53
N THR A 348 -3.08 -6.91 -7.01
CA THR A 348 -3.00 -6.38 -5.65
C THR A 348 -3.96 -7.15 -4.76
N PHE A 349 -3.50 -7.48 -3.55
CA PHE A 349 -4.25 -8.32 -2.64
C PHE A 349 -4.68 -7.58 -1.37
N LEU A 350 -5.85 -7.94 -0.85
CA LEU A 350 -6.23 -7.72 0.54
C LEU A 350 -6.65 -9.06 1.15
N SER A 351 -6.36 -9.23 2.43
CA SER A 351 -6.76 -10.39 3.21
C SER A 351 -7.86 -9.98 4.19
N ILE A 352 -8.94 -10.75 4.23
CA ILE A 352 -10.10 -10.58 5.12
C ILE A 352 -10.39 -11.91 5.81
N PRO A 353 -11.18 -11.96 6.89
CA PRO A 353 -11.52 -13.23 7.54
C PRO A 353 -11.97 -14.31 6.54
N GLY A 354 -11.22 -15.42 6.46
CA GLY A 354 -11.51 -16.57 5.59
C GLY A 354 -11.39 -16.36 4.08
N HIS A 355 -11.00 -15.17 3.60
CA HIS A 355 -10.94 -14.88 2.16
C HIS A 355 -9.78 -13.96 1.77
N VAL A 356 -9.43 -13.97 0.49
CA VAL A 356 -8.47 -13.05 -0.11
C VAL A 356 -9.13 -12.33 -1.29
N LEU A 357 -9.08 -11.01 -1.29
CA LEU A 357 -9.47 -10.19 -2.43
C LEU A 357 -8.26 -10.03 -3.35
N ALA A 358 -8.42 -10.33 -4.63
CA ALA A 358 -7.38 -10.21 -5.65
C ALA A 358 -7.87 -9.27 -6.76
N LEU A 359 -7.32 -8.05 -6.82
CA LEU A 359 -7.59 -7.10 -7.89
C LEU A 359 -6.53 -7.25 -8.98
N ILE A 360 -6.94 -7.80 -10.12
CA ILE A 360 -6.11 -8.01 -11.31
C ILE A 360 -5.97 -6.68 -12.05
N ASP A 361 -4.85 -6.47 -12.74
CA ASP A 361 -4.51 -5.22 -13.40
C ASP A 361 -5.43 -4.82 -14.56
N ASP A 362 -6.32 -5.70 -15.01
CA ASP A 362 -7.38 -5.38 -15.96
C ASP A 362 -8.65 -4.84 -15.29
N GLY A 363 -8.68 -4.71 -13.96
CA GLY A 363 -9.83 -4.22 -13.20
C GLY A 363 -10.85 -5.30 -12.84
N GLU A 364 -10.55 -6.59 -13.00
CA GLU A 364 -11.32 -7.68 -12.38
C GLU A 364 -10.90 -7.87 -10.91
N LEU A 365 -11.86 -7.73 -10.00
CA LEU A 365 -11.73 -8.12 -8.60
C LEU A 365 -12.27 -9.54 -8.41
N GLN A 366 -11.43 -10.43 -7.89
CA GLN A 366 -11.82 -11.78 -7.50
C GLN A 366 -11.84 -11.92 -5.97
N VAL A 367 -12.81 -12.69 -5.47
CA VAL A 367 -12.85 -13.13 -4.08
C VAL A 367 -12.45 -14.60 -4.03
N LEU A 368 -11.34 -14.90 -3.38
CA LEU A 368 -10.81 -16.24 -3.20
C LEU A 368 -11.14 -16.76 -1.81
N LYS A 369 -11.50 -18.04 -1.70
CA LYS A 369 -11.53 -18.71 -0.39
C LYS A 369 -10.11 -18.92 0.12
N ALA A 370 -9.84 -18.59 1.37
CA ALA A 370 -8.48 -18.71 1.91
C ALA A 370 -8.07 -20.19 2.12
N ASP A 371 -8.87 -20.99 2.81
CA ASP A 371 -8.49 -22.35 3.20
C ASP A 371 -8.51 -23.40 2.07
N GLY A 372 -8.85 -23.01 0.83
CA GLY A 372 -8.98 -23.90 -0.32
C GLY A 372 -7.68 -24.65 -0.68
N ALA A 373 -7.81 -25.92 -1.07
CA ALA A 373 -6.68 -26.71 -1.58
C ALA A 373 -6.24 -26.30 -2.99
N GLU A 374 -7.08 -25.52 -3.68
CA GLU A 374 -6.89 -24.96 -5.02
C GLU A 374 -7.41 -23.52 -5.06
N THR A 375 -7.28 -22.85 -6.21
CA THR A 375 -7.83 -21.50 -6.42
C THR A 375 -9.37 -21.57 -6.52
N GLU A 376 -10.06 -21.45 -5.39
CA GLU A 376 -11.52 -21.41 -5.32
C GLU A 376 -12.03 -19.96 -5.35
N ILE A 377 -12.61 -19.55 -6.48
CA ILE A 377 -13.16 -18.19 -6.68
C ILE A 377 -14.66 -18.19 -6.30
N LEU A 378 -15.01 -17.42 -5.28
CA LEU A 378 -16.38 -17.30 -4.78
C LEU A 378 -17.18 -16.18 -5.44
N ALA A 379 -16.51 -15.14 -5.93
CA ALA A 379 -17.13 -14.02 -6.64
C ALA A 379 -16.13 -13.31 -7.56
N LYS A 380 -16.67 -12.63 -8.58
CA LYS A 380 -15.93 -11.81 -9.54
C LYS A 380 -16.68 -10.52 -9.83
N TYR A 381 -15.95 -9.42 -9.94
CA TYR A 381 -16.52 -8.11 -10.22
C TYR A 381 -15.64 -7.33 -11.19
N LYS A 382 -16.23 -6.76 -12.24
CA LYS A 382 -15.56 -5.76 -13.08
C LYS A 382 -15.66 -4.40 -12.40
N VAL A 383 -14.56 -3.89 -11.86
CA VAL A 383 -14.52 -2.67 -11.04
C VAL A 383 -13.80 -1.49 -11.68
N ALA A 384 -13.11 -1.72 -12.79
CA ALA A 384 -12.50 -0.69 -13.63
C ALA A 384 -12.38 -1.15 -15.08
N ASP A 385 -12.45 -0.19 -16.01
CA ASP A 385 -12.19 -0.42 -17.45
C ASP A 385 -10.74 -0.08 -17.83
N ASN A 386 -10.09 0.78 -17.05
CA ASN A 386 -8.68 1.11 -17.18
C ASN A 386 -7.81 0.21 -16.28
N PRO A 387 -6.49 0.13 -16.57
CA PRO A 387 -5.60 -0.67 -15.74
C PRO A 387 -5.58 -0.25 -14.26
N THR A 388 -5.53 -1.22 -13.36
CA THR A 388 -5.47 -1.02 -11.91
C THR A 388 -4.15 -1.50 -11.33
N TRP A 389 -3.36 -0.58 -10.77
CA TRP A 389 -2.08 -0.88 -10.13
C TRP A 389 -2.07 -0.59 -8.63
N ALA A 390 -3.01 0.26 -8.19
CA ALA A 390 -3.15 0.64 -6.80
C ALA A 390 -3.89 -0.45 -6.04
N ALA A 391 -3.41 -0.76 -4.83
CA ALA A 391 -4.16 -1.63 -3.92
C ALA A 391 -5.54 -1.02 -3.62
N PRO A 392 -6.61 -1.82 -3.60
CA PRO A 392 -7.94 -1.35 -3.22
C PRO A 392 -7.97 -0.90 -1.76
N VAL A 393 -8.95 -0.07 -1.41
CA VAL A 393 -9.26 0.26 -0.01
C VAL A 393 -10.61 -0.33 0.35
N LEU A 394 -10.63 -1.17 1.38
CA LEU A 394 -11.84 -1.84 1.85
C LEU A 394 -12.31 -1.20 3.17
N LEU A 395 -13.41 -0.45 3.07
CA LEU A 395 -14.12 0.10 4.22
C LEU A 395 -15.15 -0.93 4.72
N LYS A 396 -16.08 -0.53 5.60
CA LYS A 396 -17.05 -1.43 6.23
C LYS A 396 -17.98 -2.13 5.22
N ASP A 397 -18.49 -1.37 4.26
CA ASP A 397 -19.47 -1.80 3.24
C ASP A 397 -19.14 -1.23 1.83
N GLN A 398 -17.99 -0.57 1.72
CA GLN A 398 -17.55 0.16 0.55
C GLN A 398 -16.16 -0.27 0.12
N LEU A 399 -15.91 -0.18 -1.18
CA LEU A 399 -14.65 -0.51 -1.81
C LEU A 399 -14.25 0.67 -2.69
N LEU A 400 -13.06 1.23 -2.47
CA LEU A 400 -12.49 2.25 -3.34
C LEU A 400 -11.48 1.61 -4.28
N ILE A 401 -11.62 1.90 -5.57
CA ILE A 401 -10.75 1.42 -6.63
C ILE A 401 -10.15 2.62 -7.35
N LYS A 402 -8.82 2.72 -7.29
CA LYS A 402 -8.05 3.66 -8.11
C LYS A 402 -7.54 2.91 -9.33
N ASP A 403 -8.14 3.22 -10.48
CA ASP A 403 -7.57 2.83 -11.77
C ASP A 403 -6.48 3.82 -12.19
N ARG A 404 -5.98 3.72 -13.42
CA ARG A 404 -4.95 4.62 -13.95
C ARG A 404 -5.22 6.10 -13.67
N ASP A 405 -6.43 6.62 -13.89
CA ASP A 405 -6.71 8.07 -13.84
C ASP A 405 -7.89 8.49 -12.94
N SER A 406 -8.64 7.53 -12.42
CA SER A 406 -9.92 7.73 -11.76
C SER A 406 -10.01 6.95 -10.43
N LEU A 407 -10.63 7.56 -9.43
CA LEU A 407 -11.02 6.91 -8.18
C LEU A 407 -12.52 6.63 -8.23
N THR A 408 -12.92 5.40 -7.97
CA THR A 408 -14.33 4.97 -7.97
C THR A 408 -14.69 4.34 -6.64
N LEU A 409 -15.81 4.76 -6.07
CA LEU A 409 -16.43 4.10 -4.92
C LEU A 409 -17.45 3.07 -5.40
N TRP A 410 -17.31 1.85 -4.89
CA TRP A 410 -18.22 0.74 -5.07
C TRP A 410 -18.85 0.34 -3.74
N ARG A 411 -20.06 -0.22 -3.79
CA ARG A 411 -20.78 -0.75 -2.61
C ARG A 411 -21.11 -2.21 -2.83
N PHE A 412 -20.89 -3.03 -1.80
CA PHE A 412 -21.50 -4.35 -1.73
C PHE A 412 -23.01 -4.12 -1.58
N SER A 413 -23.80 -4.57 -2.55
CA SER A 413 -25.26 -4.39 -2.48
C SER A 413 -25.80 -5.02 -1.19
N ASP A 414 -26.78 -4.39 -0.55
CA ASP A 414 -27.34 -4.83 0.75
C ASP A 414 -27.68 -6.32 0.72
N THR A 415 -26.76 -7.13 1.21
CA THR A 415 -27.05 -8.49 1.60
C THR A 415 -27.80 -8.31 2.91
N LYS A 416 -29.14 -8.29 2.84
CA LYS A 416 -29.99 -8.23 4.04
C LYS A 416 -29.40 -9.18 5.07
N LYS A 417 -28.88 -8.64 6.17
CA LYS A 417 -28.49 -9.41 7.36
C LYS A 417 -29.74 -10.23 7.73
N LYS A 418 -29.71 -11.53 7.45
CA LYS A 418 -30.70 -12.47 7.96
C LYS A 418 -30.27 -12.93 9.32
#